data_AF-A0A2E9THC8-F1
#
_entry.id   AF-A0A2E9THC8-F1
#
_cell.length_a   1.000
_cell.length_b   1.000
_cell.length_c   1.000
_cell.angle_alpha   90.00
_cell.angle_beta   90.00
_cell.angle_gamma   90.00
#
_symmetry.space_group_name_H-M   'P 1'
#
loop_
_entity.id
_entity.type
_entity.pdbx_description
1 polymer ?
#
loop_
_entity_poly.entity_id
_entity_poly.type
_entity_poly.pdbx_seq_one_letter_code
_entity_poly.pdbx_strand_id
1 'polypeptide(L)' 'MLSSFLYIFFNLIYFSNQLVNTSWTYTSGDIKEVRIYSDRYFVVSKYNTENNSFISAVGGIYS' A
#
# COMPACT_ATOMS: atom_id res chain seq x y z
N MET A 1 8.86 -21.22 -31.57
CA MET A 1 9.74 -20.56 -30.58
C MET A 1 9.34 -19.10 -30.32
N LEU A 2 9.03 -18.29 -31.34
CA LEU A 2 8.57 -16.90 -31.16
C LEU A 2 7.27 -16.76 -30.34
N SER A 3 6.30 -17.66 -30.53
CA SER A 3 5.01 -17.59 -29.80
C SER A 3 5.16 -17.87 -28.30
N SER A 4 6.05 -18.79 -27.91
CA SER A 4 6.34 -19.10 -26.51
C SER A 4 6.99 -17.91 -25.79
N PHE A 5 7.86 -17.18 -26.49
CA PHE A 5 8.52 -15.99 -25.93
C PHE A 5 7.54 -14.84 -25.76
N LEU A 6 6.68 -14.60 -26.76
CA LEU A 6 5.59 -13.62 -26.66
C LEU A 6 4.62 -13.94 -25.52
N TYR A 7 4.25 -15.22 -25.35
CA TYR A 7 3.37 -15.66 -24.27
C TYR A 7 3.95 -15.36 -22.88
N ILE A 8 5.25 -15.63 -22.66
CA ILE A 8 5.93 -15.30 -21.40
C ILE A 8 5.99 -13.79 -21.20
N PHE A 9 6.30 -13.02 -22.25
CA PHE A 9 6.40 -11.57 -22.19
C PHE A 9 5.06 -10.89 -21.87
N PHE A 10 3.96 -11.35 -22.47
CA PHE A 10 2.62 -10.83 -22.17
C PHE A 10 2.15 -11.19 -20.76
N ASN A 11 2.51 -12.37 -20.24
CA ASN A 11 2.20 -12.74 -18.86
C ASN A 11 2.95 -11.84 -17.86
N LEU A 12 4.22 -11.50 -18.12
CA LEU A 12 5.00 -10.62 -17.24
C LEU A 12 4.41 -9.20 -17.15
N ILE A 13 3.84 -8.68 -18.24
CA ILE A 13 3.16 -7.37 -18.24
C ILE A 13 1.87 -7.42 -17.41
N TYR A 14 1.14 -8.54 -17.44
CA TYR A 14 -0.11 -8.73 -16.70
C TYR A 14 0.10 -8.85 -15.17
N PHE A 15 1.29 -9.26 -14.72
CA PHE A 15 1.64 -9.31 -13.29
C PHE A 15 2.05 -7.95 -12.70
N SER A 16 2.05 -6.87 -13.48
CA SER A 16 2.11 -5.51 -12.92
C SER A 16 0.76 -5.17 -12.31
N ASN A 17 0.47 -5.74 -11.14
CA ASN A 17 -0.66 -5.30 -10.34
C ASN A 17 -0.42 -3.84 -9.98
N GLN A 18 -1.13 -2.92 -10.65
CA GLN A 18 -1.34 -1.60 -10.09
C GLN A 18 -1.90 -1.83 -8.68
N LEU A 19 -1.27 -1.23 -7.67
CA LEU A 19 -1.82 -1.19 -6.33
C LEU A 19 -3.18 -0.47 -6.44
N VAL A 20 -4.24 -1.26 -6.61
CA VAL A 20 -5.63 -0.81 -6.56
C VAL A 20 -5.78 -0.09 -5.23
N ASN A 21 -6.30 1.14 -5.25
CA ASN A 21 -6.54 1.96 -4.05
C ASN A 21 -6.94 1.08 -2.86
N THR A 22 -6.01 0.89 -1.93
CA THR A 22 -6.14 -0.07 -0.83
C THR A 22 -5.84 0.61 0.48
N SER A 23 -6.59 0.24 1.50
CA SER A 23 -6.39 0.73 2.85
C SER A 23 -6.37 -0.44 3.81
N TRP A 24 -5.50 -0.37 4.80
CA TRP A 24 -5.52 -1.31 5.91
C TRP A 24 -5.30 -0.60 7.23
N THR A 25 -5.78 -1.24 8.28
CA THR A 25 -5.65 -0.76 9.66
C THR A 25 -4.93 -1.80 10.49
N TYR A 26 -4.08 -1.35 11.40
CA TYR A 26 -3.40 -2.21 12.34
C TYR A 26 -3.36 -1.59 13.72
N THR A 27 -3.46 -2.46 14.72
CA THR A 27 -3.51 -2.05 16.12
C THR A 27 -2.44 -2.82 16.87
N SER A 28 -1.64 -2.10 17.65
CA SER A 28 -0.60 -2.65 18.52
C SER A 28 -0.68 -1.95 19.87
N GLY A 29 -1.22 -2.65 20.87
CA GLY A 29 -1.61 -2.03 22.15
C GLY A 29 -2.59 -0.89 21.91
N ASP A 30 -2.28 0.27 22.50
CA ASP A 30 -3.09 1.49 22.37
C ASP A 30 -2.77 2.31 21.12
N ILE A 31 -1.87 1.83 20.24
CA ILE A 31 -1.55 2.54 19.00
C ILE A 31 -2.36 1.93 17.87
N LYS A 32 -3.16 2.76 17.20
CA LYS A 32 -3.83 2.41 15.95
C LYS A 32 -3.18 3.14 14.79
N GLU A 33 -2.86 2.37 13.77
CA GLU A 33 -2.24 2.81 12.53
C GLU A 33 -3.23 2.58 11.38
N VAL A 34 -3.39 3.59 10.53
CA VAL A 34 -4.16 3.49 9.28
C VAL A 34 -3.21 3.79 8.14
N ARG A 35 -3.17 2.90 7.14
CA ARG A 35 -2.46 3.13 5.89
C ARG A 35 -3.41 3.17 4.73
N ILE A 36 -3.18 4.11 3.84
CA ILE A 36 -3.89 4.25 2.57
C ILE A 36 -2.83 4.29 1.48
N TYR A 37 -3.01 3.46 0.46
CA TYR A 37 -2.22 3.41 -0.75
C TYR A 37 -3.11 3.78 -1.92
N SER A 38 -2.61 4.63 -2.80
CA SER A 38 -3.29 5.03 -4.02
C SER A 38 -2.26 5.22 -5.11
N ASP A 39 -2.36 4.43 -6.18
CA ASP A 39 -1.47 4.42 -7.34
C ASP A 39 0.03 4.31 -7.01
N ARG A 40 0.66 5.45 -6.69
CA ARG A 40 2.08 5.63 -6.34
C ARG A 40 2.27 6.41 -5.03
N TYR A 41 1.19 6.71 -4.33
CA TYR A 41 1.20 7.51 -3.11
C TYR A 41 0.77 6.64 -1.94
N PHE A 42 1.42 6.86 -0.80
CA PHE A 42 0.98 6.27 0.45
C PHE A 42 0.85 7.34 1.52
N VAL A 43 -0.07 7.12 2.45
CA VAL A 43 -0.21 7.89 3.68
C VAL A 43 -0.38 6.91 4.84
N VAL A 44 0.30 7.20 5.94
CA VAL A 44 0.20 6.49 7.21
C VAL A 44 -0.13 7.50 8.29
N SER A 45 -1.13 7.20 9.11
CA SER A 45 -1.46 7.98 10.30
C SER A 45 -1.48 7.08 11.53
N LYS A 46 -0.90 7.54 12.62
CA LYS A 46 -0.86 6.87 13.93
C LYS A 46 -1.53 7.72 14.98
N TYR A 47 -2.36 7.08 15.79
CA TYR A 47 -3.01 7.69 16.95
C TYR A 47 -2.97 6.74 18.14
N ASN A 48 -2.92 7.32 19.33
CA ASN A 48 -3.10 6.59 20.57
C ASN A 48 -4.60 6.57 20.92
N THR A 49 -5.18 5.39 21.07
CA THR A 49 -6.60 5.17 21.37
C THR A 49 -6.95 5.27 22.85
N GLU A 50 -5.98 5.14 23.75
CA GLU A 50 -6.19 5.28 25.20
C GLU A 50 -6.48 6.75 25.56
N ASN A 51 -5.71 7.68 25.01
CA ASN A 51 -5.81 9.11 25.31
C ASN A 51 -6.32 9.96 24.14
N ASN A 52 -6.72 9.33 23.03
CA ASN A 52 -7.20 9.98 21.81
C ASN A 52 -6.21 11.00 21.21
N SER A 53 -4.90 10.81 21.40
CA SER A 53 -3.89 11.73 20.89
C SER A 53 -3.36 11.33 19.51
N PHE A 54 -3.09 12.33 18.68
CA PHE A 54 -2.35 12.17 17.45
C PHE A 54 -0.87 11.90 17.75
N ILE A 55 -0.27 10.91 17.09
CA ILE A 55 1.15 10.58 17.23
C ILE A 55 1.94 11.13 16.05
N SER A 56 1.58 10.71 14.83
CA SER A 56 2.29 11.12 13.61
C SER A 56 1.49 10.84 12.35
N ALA A 57 1.85 11.57 11.28
CA ALA A 57 1.40 11.32 9.93
C ALA A 57 2.61 11.39 8.99
N VAL A 58 2.75 10.38 8.15
CA VAL A 58 3.82 10.30 7.14
C VAL A 58 3.17 9.92 5.82
N GLY A 59 3.54 10.60 4.76
CA GLY A 59 3.15 10.22 3.40
C GLY A 59 4.32 10.34 2.46
N GLY A 60 4.20 9.70 1.30
CA GLY A 60 5.24 9.72 0.30
C GLY A 60 4.81 9.07 -1.00
N ILE A 61 5.78 9.01 -1.91
CA ILE A 61 5.65 8.34 -3.20
C ILE A 61 6.41 7.02 -3.12
N TYR A 62 5.86 5.95 -3.68
CA TYR A 62 6.53 4.67 -3.88
C TYR A 62 6.63 4.33 -5.38
N SER A 63 7.63 3.54 -5.74
CA SER A 63 7.92 3.09 -7.10
C SER A 63 8.08 1.59 -7.15
#